data_AF-A0A060BM95-F1
#
_entry.id   AF-A0A060BM95-F1
#
_cell.length_a   1.000
_cell.length_b   1.000
_cell.length_c   1.000
_cell.angle_alpha   90.00
_cell.angle_beta   90.00
_cell.angle_gamma   90.00
#
_symmetry.space_group_name_H-M   'P 1'
#
loop_
_entity.id
_entity.type
_entity.pdbx_description
1 polymer ?
#
loop_
_entity_poly.entity_id
_entity_poly.type
_entity_poly.pdbx_seq_one_letter_code
_entity_poly.pdbx_strand_id
1 'polypeptide(L)' 'MTGSLRYIAKYGLEVMIAVCRFWCQRVSFSTPKQSYVILGVTGPNEYENNVDNNWYTNYSCVQCLKNSLKYLKLVAEKYP' A
#
# COMPACT_ATOMS: atom_id res chain seq x y z
N MET A 1 8.37 18.07 -4.22
CA MET A 1 7.79 17.61 -2.94
C MET A 1 8.41 18.42 -1.81
N THR A 2 7.64 18.83 -0.80
CA THR A 2 8.06 19.77 0.26
C THR A 2 8.99 19.18 1.32
N GLY A 3 9.23 17.86 1.33
CA GLY A 3 10.20 17.20 2.21
C GLY A 3 9.88 17.25 3.72
N SER A 4 8.70 17.71 4.11
CA SER A 4 8.36 17.97 5.51
C SER A 4 8.07 16.68 6.29
N LEU A 5 9.11 16.11 6.90
CA LEU A 5 8.99 14.95 7.78
C LEU A 5 8.10 15.23 9.00
N ARG A 6 8.09 16.48 9.50
CA ARG A 6 7.24 16.91 10.60
C ARG A 6 5.75 16.72 10.29
N TYR A 7 5.33 17.01 9.05
CA TYR A 7 3.96 16.79 8.63
C TYR A 7 3.61 15.30 8.55
N ILE A 8 4.53 14.50 8.00
CA ILE A 8 4.35 13.04 7.91
C ILE A 8 4.22 12.43 9.30
N ALA A 9 5.08 12.81 10.24
CA ALA A 9 5.03 12.33 11.62
C ALA A 9 3.72 12.72 12.32
N LYS A 10 3.24 13.96 12.13
CA LYS A 10 2.06 14.48 12.84
C LYS A 10 0.72 14.06 12.23
N TYR A 11 0.64 13.90 10.91
CA TYR A 11 -0.62 13.69 10.20
C TYR A 11 -0.56 12.57 9.15
N GLY A 12 0.58 12.41 8.48
CA GLY A 12 0.71 11.48 7.36
C GLY A 12 0.71 10.00 7.77
N LEU A 13 1.38 9.65 8.88
CA LEU A 13 1.54 8.25 9.29
C LEU A 13 0.22 7.54 9.55
N GLU A 14 -0.74 8.21 10.20
CA GLU A 14 -2.05 7.64 10.47
C GLU A 14 -2.77 7.24 9.17
N VAL A 15 -2.76 8.14 8.16
CA VAL A 15 -3.33 7.88 6.85
C VAL A 15 -2.61 6.73 6.14
N MET A 16 -1.27 6.73 6.17
CA MET A 16 -0.47 5.67 5.55
C MET A 16 -0.77 4.30 6.18
N ILE A 17 -0.88 4.23 7.51
CA ILE A 17 -1.22 3.01 8.25
C ILE A 17 -2.65 2.58 7.93
N ALA A 18 -3.61 3.49 7.85
CA ALA A 18 -4.99 3.18 7.48
C ALA A 18 -5.09 2.57 6.08
N VAL A 19 -4.37 3.13 5.09
CA VAL A 19 -4.32 2.56 3.74
C VAL A 19 -3.62 1.20 3.73
N CYS A 20 -2.57 1.00 4.53
CA CYS A 20 -1.93 -0.32 4.67
C CYS A 20 -2.91 -1.36 5.25
N ARG A 21 -3.71 -0.99 6.26
CA ARG A 21 -4.73 -1.88 6.84
C ARG A 21 -5.78 -2.28 5.80
N PHE A 22 -6.24 -1.32 4.98
CA PHE A 22 -7.11 -1.60 3.84
C PHE A 22 -6.47 -2.64 2.90
N TRP A 23 -5.21 -2.45 2.50
CA TRP A 23 -4.53 -3.40 1.63
C TRP A 23 -4.40 -4.79 2.25
N CYS A 24 -4.07 -4.89 3.54
CA CYS A 24 -4.00 -6.16 4.26
C CYS A 24 -5.35 -6.91 4.24
N GLN A 25 -6.48 -6.20 4.31
CA GLN A 25 -7.81 -6.79 4.20
C GLN A 25 -8.17 -7.15 2.75
N ARG A 26 -7.60 -6.46 1.77
CA ARG A 26 -7.93 -6.59 0.34
C ARG A 26 -7.17 -7.72 -0.38
N VAL A 27 -5.97 -8.05 0.10
CA VAL A 27 -5.14 -9.13 -0.44
C VAL A 27 -5.64 -10.50 0.01
N SER A 28 -5.43 -11.52 -0.80
CA SER A 28 -5.68 -12.92 -0.45
C SER A 28 -4.43 -13.75 -0.68
N PHE A 29 -4.15 -14.74 0.17
CA PHE A 29 -3.04 -15.66 -0.07
C PHE A 29 -3.50 -16.80 -0.99
N SER A 30 -2.81 -16.96 -2.12
CA SER A 30 -3.05 -18.04 -3.06
C SER A 30 -2.12 -19.21 -2.76
N THR A 31 -2.66 -20.30 -2.20
CA THR A 31 -1.89 -21.53 -1.94
C THR A 31 -1.26 -22.11 -3.22
N PRO A 32 -1.95 -22.20 -4.37
CA PRO A 32 -1.33 -22.72 -5.60
C PRO A 32 -0.15 -21.88 -6.09
N LYS A 33 -0.21 -20.56 -5.94
CA LYS A 33 0.84 -19.63 -6.38
C LYS A 33 1.87 -19.31 -5.28
N GLN A 34 1.67 -19.79 -4.05
CA GLN A 34 2.45 -19.45 -2.86
C GLN A 34 2.73 -17.94 -2.74
N SER A 35 1.71 -17.12 -2.99
CA SER A 35 1.86 -15.66 -3.07
C SER A 35 0.56 -14.92 -2.74
N TYR A 36 0.69 -13.66 -2.33
CA TYR A 36 -0.46 -12.76 -2.16
C TYR A 36 -0.94 -12.24 -3.51
N VAL A 37 -2.26 -12.26 -3.71
CA VAL A 37 -2.96 -11.86 -4.92
C VAL A 37 -4.04 -10.82 -4.60
N ILE A 38 -4.39 -10.00 -5.59
CA ILE A 38 -5.52 -9.06 -5.52
C ILE A 38 -6.48 -9.42 -6.65
N LEU A 39 -7.66 -9.92 -6.27
CA LEU A 39 -8.64 -10.48 -7.20
C LEU A 39 -9.80 -9.52 -7.42
N GLY A 40 -10.42 -9.54 -8.60
CA GLY A 40 -11.62 -8.75 -8.91
C GLY A 40 -11.44 -7.25 -8.73
N VAL A 41 -10.55 -6.64 -9.52
CA VAL A 41 -10.30 -5.19 -9.53
C VAL A 41 -10.52 -4.59 -10.90
N THR A 42 -10.70 -3.28 -10.94
CA THR A 42 -10.60 -2.46 -12.16
C THR A 42 -9.35 -1.60 -11.99
N GLY A 43 -8.39 -1.77 -12.91
CA GLY A 43 -7.15 -0.98 -12.91
C GLY A 43 -7.37 0.44 -13.47
N PRO A 44 -6.28 1.19 -13.76
CA PRO A 44 -6.40 2.49 -14.40
C PRO A 44 -7.06 2.44 -15.79
N ASN A 45 -6.94 1.30 -16.49
CA ASN A 45 -7.71 1.04 -17.69
C ASN A 45 -9.13 0.56 -17.31
N GLU A 46 -10.09 1.47 -17.33
CA GLU A 46 -11.46 1.22 -16.86
C GLU A 46 -12.29 0.30 -17.77
N TYR A 47 -11.81 0.01 -18.99
CA TYR A 47 -12.46 -0.96 -19.88
C TYR A 47 -12.25 -2.41 -19.42
N GLU A 48 -11.24 -2.65 -18.59
CA GLU A 48 -10.94 -3.97 -18.01
C GLU A 48 -11.47 -4.06 -16.58
N ASN A 49 -12.66 -4.63 -16.43
CA ASN A 49 -13.35 -4.76 -15.15
C ASN A 49 -13.24 -6.17 -14.58
N ASN A 50 -13.24 -6.26 -13.24
CA ASN A 50 -13.19 -7.51 -12.49
C ASN A 50 -12.02 -8.43 -12.90
N VAL A 51 -10.86 -7.84 -13.20
CA VAL A 51 -9.65 -8.58 -13.55
C VAL A 51 -8.86 -8.94 -12.29
N ASP A 52 -8.12 -10.04 -12.38
CA ASP A 52 -7.24 -10.50 -11.30
C ASP A 52 -5.81 -10.02 -11.51
N ASN A 53 -5.14 -9.66 -10.42
CA ASN A 53 -3.72 -9.32 -10.40
C ASN A 53 -3.33 -8.21 -11.38
N ASN A 54 -4.19 -7.19 -11.51
CA ASN A 54 -3.85 -6.00 -12.30
C ASN A 54 -2.48 -5.46 -11.86
N TRP A 55 -1.56 -5.35 -12.82
CA TRP A 55 -0.14 -5.05 -12.54
C TRP A 55 0.02 -3.73 -11.77
N TYR A 56 -0.68 -2.68 -12.20
CA TYR A 56 -0.59 -1.36 -11.57
C TYR A 56 -1.12 -1.39 -10.13
N THR A 57 -2.24 -2.08 -9.91
CA THR A 57 -2.86 -2.21 -8.59
C THR A 57 -1.96 -2.99 -7.63
N ASN A 58 -1.42 -4.13 -8.07
CA ASN A 58 -0.47 -4.92 -7.29
C ASN A 58 0.80 -4.12 -6.96
N TYR A 59 1.37 -3.43 -7.95
CA TYR A 59 2.56 -2.62 -7.75
C TYR A 59 2.30 -1.47 -6.77
N SER A 60 1.17 -0.77 -6.89
CA SER A 60 0.78 0.32 -6.02
C SER A 60 0.58 -0.13 -4.57
N CYS A 61 -0.06 -1.29 -4.36
CA CYS A 61 -0.18 -1.92 -3.04
C CYS A 61 1.20 -2.16 -2.42
N VAL A 62 2.11 -2.82 -3.14
CA VAL A 62 3.47 -3.11 -2.65
C VAL A 62 4.24 -1.82 -2.34
N GLN A 63 4.15 -0.80 -3.20
CA GLN A 63 4.80 0.49 -2.96
C GLN A 63 4.22 1.22 -1.75
N CYS A 64 2.90 1.15 -1.55
CA CYS A 64 2.25 1.72 -0.38
C CYS A 64 2.77 1.09 0.91
N LEU A 65 2.81 -0.24 0.99
CA LEU A 65 3.31 -0.97 2.16
C LEU A 65 4.81 -0.68 2.42
N LYS A 66 5.65 -0.74 1.38
CA LYS A 66 7.09 -0.46 1.50
C LYS A 66 7.37 0.96 1.96
N ASN A 67 6.70 1.95 1.35
CA ASN A 67 6.89 3.34 1.72
C ASN A 67 6.38 3.63 3.14
N SER A 68 5.25 3.05 3.54
CA SER A 68 4.72 3.19 4.89
C SER A 68 5.69 2.63 5.93
N LEU A 69 6.26 1.45 5.70
CA LEU A 69 7.30 0.89 6.57
C LEU A 69 8.55 1.77 6.62
N LYS A 70 8.99 2.33 5.48
CA LYS A 70 10.13 3.25 5.43
C LYS A 70 9.89 4.50 6.28
N TYR A 71 8.75 5.15 6.13
CA TYR A 71 8.43 6.37 6.88
C TYR A 71 8.17 6.08 8.37
N LEU A 72 7.57 4.93 8.69
CA LEU A 72 7.40 4.50 10.08
C LEU A 72 8.75 4.39 10.80
N LYS A 73 9.74 3.72 10.18
CA LYS A 73 11.10 3.61 10.72
C LYS A 73 11.78 4.97 10.86
N LEU A 74 11.71 5.79 9.80
CA LEU A 74 12.32 7.12 9.79
C LEU A 74 11.76 8.04 10.88
N VAL A 75 10.44 7.97 11.13
CA VAL A 75 9.81 8.76 12.20
C VAL A 75 10.19 8.21 13.57
N ALA A 76 10.17 6.89 13.77
CA ALA A 76 10.57 6.27 15.03
C ALA A 76 12.02 6.61 15.44
N GLU A 77 12.93 6.75 14.46
CA GLU A 77 14.33 7.14 14.72
C GLU A 77 14.49 8.63 15.04
N LYS A 78 13.69 9.50 14.40
CA LYS A 78 13.86 10.98 14.49
C LYS A 78 12.94 11.65 15.49
N TYR A 79 11.87 10.98 15.89
CA TYR A 79 10.87 11.42 16.85
C TYR A 79 10.52 10.24 17.77
N PRO A 80 11.45 9.80 18.64
CA PRO A 80 11.21 8.71 19.58
C PRO A 80 10.10 9.04 20.59
#